data_AF-A0ABD2N895-F1
#
_entry.id   AF-A0ABD2N895-F1
#
_cell.length_a   1.000
_cell.length_b   1.000
_cell.length_c   1.000
_cell.angle_alpha   90.00
_cell.angle_beta   90.00
_cell.angle_gamma   90.00
#
_symmetry.space_group_name_H-M   'P 1'
#
loop_
_entity.id
_entity.type
_entity.pdbx_description
1 polymer ?
#
loop_
_entity_poly.entity_id
_entity_poly.type
_entity_poly.pdbx_seq_one_letter_code
_entity_poly.pdbx_strand_id
1 'polypeptide(L)'
;MERPFPIDRNGAAPRPVYLRVPVGTRSLKTEKGVGAGVYSLPWWNEDCTAAINRRKQALKNFRKQKSMENLIEMKRQKAIIKRTLKPARKESWQTHVSTISTSTQPTEVGTRLKKSKAIKPRSKSRD
;
A
#
# COMPACT_ATOMS: atom_id res chain seq x y z
N MET A 1 -29.11 18.06 15.48
CA MET A 1 -29.17 19.11 14.44
C MET A 1 -28.14 18.79 13.38
N GLU A 2 -28.48 17.88 12.47
CA GLU A 2 -27.67 17.58 11.27
C GLU A 2 -28.01 18.63 10.22
N ARG A 3 -27.00 19.33 9.69
CA ARG A 3 -27.21 20.32 8.62
C ARG A 3 -27.52 19.57 7.30
N PRO A 4 -28.65 19.84 6.63
CA PRO A 4 -28.93 19.21 5.34
C PRO A 4 -27.97 19.75 4.28
N PHE A 5 -27.40 18.85 3.48
CA PHE A 5 -26.54 19.20 2.34
C PHE A 5 -27.31 20.11 1.37
N PRO A 6 -26.69 21.18 0.83
CA PRO A 6 -27.36 22.08 -0.11
C PRO A 6 -27.79 21.31 -1.37
N ILE A 7 -29.10 21.30 -1.64
CA ILE A 7 -29.71 20.74 -2.85
C ILE A 7 -29.74 21.86 -3.89
N ASP A 8 -29.14 21.63 -5.06
CA ASP A 8 -29.22 22.56 -6.20
C ASP A 8 -30.68 22.65 -6.71
N ARG A 9 -31.05 23.82 -7.23
CA ARG A 9 -32.40 24.24 -7.65
C ARG A 9 -33.00 23.40 -8.79
N ASN A 10 -32.22 22.49 -9.39
CA ASN A 10 -32.64 21.56 -10.45
C ASN A 10 -32.79 20.09 -9.97
N GLY A 11 -32.71 19.82 -8.67
CA GLY A 11 -33.00 18.48 -8.11
C GLY A 11 -32.03 17.35 -8.50
N ALA A 12 -30.91 17.66 -9.17
CA ALA A 12 -29.89 16.69 -9.52
C ALA A 12 -28.61 16.94 -8.70
N ALA A 13 -28.21 15.94 -7.90
CA ALA A 13 -26.89 15.97 -7.28
C ALA A 13 -25.82 16.00 -8.38
N PRO A 14 -24.83 16.90 -8.33
CA PRO A 14 -23.77 16.95 -9.32
C PRO A 14 -23.06 15.60 -9.32
N ARG A 15 -23.13 14.88 -10.46
CA ARG A 15 -22.37 13.65 -10.63
C ARG A 15 -20.89 14.03 -10.49
N PRO A 16 -20.13 13.43 -9.56
CA PRO A 16 -18.70 13.69 -9.50
C PRO A 16 -18.08 13.23 -10.81
N VAL A 17 -17.50 14.17 -11.55
CA VAL A 17 -16.72 13.90 -12.77
C VAL A 17 -15.47 13.17 -12.32
N TYR A 18 -15.54 11.86 -12.15
CA TYR A 18 -14.35 11.05 -12.05
C TYR A 18 -13.68 11.09 -13.42
N LEU A 19 -12.58 11.84 -13.54
CA LEU A 19 -11.69 11.77 -14.69
C LEU A 19 -11.42 10.29 -15.03
N ARG A 20 -11.84 9.90 -16.23
CA ARG A 20 -11.58 8.60 -16.84
C ARG A 20 -10.08 8.53 -17.15
N VAL A 21 -9.30 7.97 -16.22
CA VAL A 21 -7.86 7.73 -16.45
C VAL A 21 -7.72 6.68 -17.57
N PRO A 22 -6.84 6.89 -18.57
CA PRO A 22 -6.62 5.90 -19.61
C PRO A 22 -6.08 4.60 -19.02
N VAL A 23 -6.65 3.45 -19.42
CA VAL A 23 -6.04 2.14 -19.17
C VAL A 23 -4.86 2.01 -20.11
N GLY A 24 -3.70 2.47 -19.64
CA GLY A 24 -2.41 2.19 -20.26
C GLY A 24 -2.08 0.70 -20.16
N THR A 25 -1.52 0.19 -21.25
CA THR A 25 -1.31 -1.22 -21.57
C THR A 25 -0.48 -1.97 -20.54
N ARG A 26 -0.89 -3.23 -20.32
CA ARG A 26 -0.12 -4.23 -19.60
C ARG A 26 0.92 -4.80 -20.57
N SER A 27 2.17 -4.42 -20.41
CA SER A 27 3.36 -5.20 -20.77
C SER A 27 4.46 -4.69 -19.85
N LEU A 28 5.19 -5.50 -19.10
CA LEU A 28 6.20 -6.43 -19.61
C LEU A 28 6.30 -7.65 -18.69
N LYS A 29 6.47 -8.83 -19.29
CA LYS A 29 7.18 -9.93 -18.64
C LYS A 29 8.66 -9.53 -18.62
N THR A 30 9.34 -9.68 -17.51
CA THR A 30 10.79 -9.81 -17.49
C THR A 30 11.13 -10.83 -16.42
N GLU A 31 11.69 -11.93 -16.89
CA GLU A 31 12.34 -12.97 -16.13
C GLU A 31 13.82 -12.56 -16.07
N LYS A 32 14.46 -12.78 -14.92
CA LYS A 32 15.88 -12.49 -14.58
C LYS A 32 16.17 -11.12 -13.96
N GLY A 33 16.82 -11.20 -12.80
CA GLY A 33 17.74 -10.18 -12.30
C GLY A 33 17.14 -9.27 -11.25
N VAL A 34 17.59 -9.44 -10.00
CA VAL A 34 17.49 -8.45 -8.92
C VAL A 34 18.14 -7.15 -9.42
N GLY A 35 17.31 -6.22 -9.91
CA GLY A 35 17.75 -4.95 -10.52
C GLY A 35 17.49 -3.76 -9.60
N ALA A 36 18.58 -3.13 -9.19
CA ALA A 36 18.74 -1.91 -8.41
C ALA A 36 17.57 -0.89 -8.43
N GLY A 37 17.17 -0.45 -7.23
CA GLY A 37 16.38 0.77 -7.02
C GLY A 37 15.15 0.64 -6.12
N VAL A 38 14.85 -0.56 -5.62
CA VAL A 38 13.90 -0.72 -4.51
C VAL A 38 14.75 -0.98 -3.28
N TYR A 39 14.92 0.03 -2.42
CA TYR A 39 15.28 -0.22 -1.03
C TYR A 39 14.16 -1.11 -0.45
N SER A 40 14.30 -2.42 -0.63
CA SER A 40 13.38 -3.40 -0.09
C SER A 40 13.52 -3.25 1.41
N LEU A 41 12.42 -2.86 2.05
CA LEU A 41 12.40 -2.69 3.48
C LEU A 41 12.81 -4.05 4.10
N PRO A 42 13.59 -4.05 5.19
CA PRO A 42 14.12 -5.29 5.76
C PRO A 42 13.03 -6.25 6.27
N TRP A 43 11.77 -5.78 6.34
CA TRP A 43 10.58 -6.56 6.72
C TRP A 43 9.69 -6.94 5.54
N TRP A 44 10.08 -6.62 4.31
CA TRP A 44 9.23 -6.80 3.14
C TRP A 44 9.36 -8.20 2.54
N ASN A 45 8.28 -8.97 2.60
CA ASN A 45 8.24 -10.35 2.10
C ASN A 45 7.39 -10.47 0.82
N GLU A 46 7.51 -11.60 0.13
CA GLU A 46 6.69 -11.93 -1.04
C GLU A 46 5.19 -11.93 -0.69
N ASP A 47 4.83 -12.43 0.49
CA ASP A 47 3.46 -12.41 1.01
C ASP A 47 2.90 -10.98 1.16
N CYS A 48 3.73 -10.03 1.59
CA CYS A 48 3.35 -8.62 1.69
C CYS A 48 3.02 -8.07 0.30
N THR A 49 3.84 -8.42 -0.69
CA THR A 49 3.63 -8.03 -2.09
C THR A 49 2.35 -8.64 -2.64
N ALA A 50 2.13 -9.94 -2.43
CA ALA A 50 0.95 -10.67 -2.87
C ALA A 50 -0.34 -10.10 -2.26
N ALA A 51 -0.37 -9.86 -0.94
CA ALA A 51 -1.51 -9.28 -0.25
C ALA A 51 -1.87 -7.87 -0.77
N ILE A 52 -0.85 -7.03 -1.03
CA ILE A 52 -1.07 -5.69 -1.61
C ILE A 52 -1.60 -5.78 -3.03
N ASN A 53 -1.09 -6.70 -3.84
CA ASN A 53 -1.56 -6.90 -5.21
C ASN A 53 -3.02 -7.39 -5.24
N ARG A 54 -3.40 -8.32 -4.37
CA ARG A 54 -4.80 -8.78 -4.22
C ARG A 54 -5.74 -7.63 -3.85
N ARG A 55 -5.36 -6.78 -2.88
CA ARG A 55 -6.15 -5.58 -2.53
C ARG A 55 -6.24 -4.56 -3.67
N LYS A 56 -5.16 -4.39 -4.46
CA LYS A 56 -5.20 -3.52 -5.66
C LYS A 56 -6.18 -4.05 -6.70
N GLN A 57 -6.23 -5.36 -6.91
CA GLN A 57 -7.20 -5.99 -7.81
C GLN A 57 -8.63 -5.82 -7.29
N ALA A 58 -8.88 -6.09 -6.01
CA ALA A 58 -10.19 -5.86 -5.39
C ALA A 58 -10.64 -4.39 -5.49
N LEU A 59 -9.72 -3.44 -5.28
CA LEU A 59 -9.99 -2.02 -5.47
C LEU A 59 -10.30 -1.69 -6.94
N LYS A 60 -9.60 -2.29 -7.90
CA LYS A 60 -9.89 -2.11 -9.33
C LYS A 60 -11.30 -2.60 -9.67
N ASN A 61 -11.71 -3.75 -9.13
CA ASN A 61 -13.04 -4.29 -9.33
C ASN A 61 -14.11 -3.40 -8.68
N PHE A 62 -13.91 -2.95 -7.45
CA PHE A 62 -14.80 -2.00 -6.78
C PHE A 62 -14.93 -0.66 -7.52
N ARG A 63 -13.83 -0.15 -8.10
CA ARG A 63 -13.86 1.08 -8.92
C ARG A 63 -14.61 0.90 -10.23
N LYS A 64 -14.55 -0.29 -10.84
CA LYS A 64 -15.34 -0.63 -12.02
C LYS A 64 -16.83 -0.76 -11.68
N GLN A 65 -17.14 -1.48 -10.61
CA GLN A 65 -18.50 -1.74 -10.16
C GLN A 65 -18.61 -1.61 -8.65
N LYS A 66 -19.36 -0.60 -8.21
CA LYS A 66 -19.62 -0.29 -6.79
C LYS A 66 -20.70 -1.23 -6.22
N SER A 67 -20.46 -2.53 -6.28
CA SER A 67 -21.31 -3.55 -5.65
C SER A 67 -20.96 -3.72 -4.17
N MET A 68 -21.95 -4.16 -3.37
CA MET A 68 -21.77 -4.49 -1.96
C MET A 68 -20.78 -5.65 -1.77
N GLU A 69 -20.82 -6.66 -2.63
CA GLU A 69 -19.87 -7.78 -2.61
C GLU A 69 -18.42 -7.30 -2.81
N ASN A 70 -18.21 -6.43 -3.80
CA ASN A 70 -16.91 -5.83 -4.08
C ASN A 70 -16.41 -4.97 -2.90
N LEU A 71 -17.32 -4.30 -2.19
CA LEU A 71 -16.99 -3.53 -0.98
C LEU A 71 -16.55 -4.46 0.16
N ILE A 72 -17.27 -5.55 0.38
CA ILE A 72 -16.92 -6.58 1.39
C ILE A 72 -15.54 -7.15 1.06
N GLU A 73 -15.31 -7.53 -0.20
CA GLU A 73 -14.04 -8.12 -0.62
C GLU A 73 -12.87 -7.15 -0.45
N MET A 74 -13.04 -5.87 -0.84
CA MET A 74 -12.03 -4.84 -0.58
C MET A 74 -11.71 -4.71 0.92
N LYS A 75 -12.73 -4.74 1.80
CA LYS A 75 -12.55 -4.68 3.25
C LYS A 75 -11.83 -5.92 3.79
N ARG A 76 -12.17 -7.12 3.30
CA ARG A 76 -11.49 -8.38 3.61
C ARG A 76 -10.02 -8.31 3.23
N GLN A 77 -9.70 -7.91 2.01
CA GLN A 77 -8.31 -7.77 1.55
C GLN A 77 -7.53 -6.72 2.35
N LYS A 78 -8.19 -5.63 2.79
CA LYS A 78 -7.57 -4.65 3.72
C LYS A 78 -7.23 -5.28 5.07
N ALA A 79 -8.07 -6.17 5.60
CA ALA A 79 -7.80 -6.90 6.84
C ALA A 79 -6.64 -7.89 6.66
N ILE A 80 -6.60 -8.62 5.55
CA ILE A 80 -5.50 -9.54 5.20
C ILE A 80 -4.16 -8.80 5.16
N ILE A 81 -4.09 -7.65 4.48
CA ILE A 81 -2.88 -6.82 4.47
C ILE A 81 -2.44 -6.47 5.90
N LYS A 82 -3.36 -6.02 6.76
CA LYS A 82 -3.00 -5.69 8.15
C LYS A 82 -2.47 -6.92 8.89
N ARG A 83 -3.07 -8.09 8.66
CA ARG A 83 -2.68 -9.36 9.27
C ARG A 83 -1.29 -9.83 8.81
N THR A 84 -0.91 -9.58 7.56
CA THR A 84 0.41 -9.97 7.03
C THR A 84 1.51 -8.95 7.36
N LEU A 85 1.24 -7.65 7.21
CA LEU A 85 2.27 -6.62 7.39
C LEU A 85 2.67 -6.39 8.84
N LYS A 86 1.73 -6.54 9.79
CA LYS A 86 2.01 -6.34 11.22
C LYS A 86 3.06 -7.34 11.77
N PRO A 87 2.90 -8.67 11.61
CA PRO A 87 3.89 -9.63 12.09
C PRO A 87 5.22 -9.49 11.35
N ALA A 88 5.22 -9.34 10.02
CA ALA A 88 6.46 -9.17 9.26
C ALA A 88 7.32 -8.00 9.75
N ARG A 89 6.70 -6.86 10.07
CA ARG A 89 7.39 -5.71 10.68
C ARG A 89 7.91 -6.03 12.08
N LYS A 90 7.11 -6.72 12.88
CA LYS A 90 7.47 -7.08 14.26
C LYS A 90 8.67 -8.03 14.27
N GLU A 91 8.61 -9.09 13.48
CA GLU A 91 9.67 -10.10 13.37
C GLU A 91 10.99 -9.47 12.92
N SER A 92 10.96 -8.68 11.85
CA SER A 92 12.15 -7.96 11.38
C SER A 92 12.74 -7.03 12.45
N TRP A 93 11.90 -6.33 13.21
CA TRP A 93 12.36 -5.50 14.32
C TRP A 93 12.93 -6.33 15.47
N GLN A 94 12.31 -7.45 15.82
CA GLN A 94 12.81 -8.35 16.86
C GLN A 94 14.18 -8.92 16.47
N THR A 95 14.32 -9.43 15.24
CA THR A 95 15.61 -9.90 14.71
C THR A 95 16.65 -8.80 14.75
N HIS A 96 16.29 -7.57 14.37
CA HIS A 96 17.22 -6.45 14.47
C HIS A 96 17.67 -6.19 15.90
N VAL A 97 16.75 -6.08 16.86
CA VAL A 97 17.09 -5.83 18.27
C VAL A 97 17.96 -6.96 18.83
N SER A 98 17.70 -8.22 18.50
CA SER A 98 18.52 -9.36 18.91
C SER A 98 19.96 -9.29 18.39
N THR A 99 20.21 -8.58 17.29
CA THR A 99 21.57 -8.38 16.73
C THR A 99 22.32 -7.20 17.34
N ILE A 100 21.66 -6.35 18.13
CA ILE A 100 22.30 -5.18 18.77
C ILE A 100 23.12 -5.67 19.96
N SER A 101 24.45 -5.71 19.81
CA SER A 101 25.40 -5.99 20.88
C SER A 101 26.21 -4.73 21.25
N THR A 102 26.97 -4.76 22.34
CA THR A 102 27.82 -3.64 22.82
C THR A 102 28.84 -3.17 21.78
N SER A 103 29.16 -4.00 20.77
CA SER A 103 30.04 -3.65 19.66
C SER A 103 29.36 -2.80 18.56
N THR A 104 28.04 -2.64 18.57
CA THR A 104 27.31 -1.93 17.50
C THR A 104 27.42 -0.41 17.69
N GLN A 105 27.81 0.29 16.61
CA GLN A 105 27.95 1.75 16.67
C GLN A 105 26.57 2.43 16.73
N PRO A 106 26.37 3.45 17.58
CA PRO A 106 25.08 4.14 17.71
C PRO A 106 24.56 4.75 16.40
N THR A 107 25.49 5.20 15.54
CA THR A 107 25.19 5.74 14.20
C THR A 107 24.53 4.68 13.32
N GLU A 108 25.04 3.46 13.36
CA GLU A 108 24.54 2.33 12.58
C GLU A 108 23.13 1.94 13.00
N VAL A 109 22.87 1.85 14.31
CA VAL A 109 21.53 1.59 14.87
C VAL A 109 20.54 2.66 14.39
N GLY A 110 20.94 3.94 14.41
CA GLY A 110 20.14 5.05 13.91
C GLY A 110 19.80 4.94 12.42
N THR A 111 20.75 4.54 11.57
CA THR A 111 20.49 4.34 10.13
C THR A 111 19.56 3.15 9.87
N ARG A 112 19.73 2.04 10.61
CA ARG A 112 18.89 0.85 10.50
C ARG A 112 17.46 1.12 10.96
N LEU A 113 17.27 1.91 12.02
CA LEU A 113 15.96 2.38 12.48
C LEU A 113 15.25 3.25 11.42
N LYS A 114 15.98 4.12 10.73
CA LYS A 114 15.42 4.92 9.63
C LYS A 114 14.98 4.03 8.47
N LYS A 115 15.75 2.99 8.15
CA LYS A 115 15.41 2.00 7.11
C LYS A 115 14.20 1.14 7.48
N SER A 116 14.03 0.76 8.75
CA SER A 116 12.87 -0.04 9.18
C SER A 116 11.56 0.76 9.15
N LYS A 117 11.61 2.05 9.46
CA LYS A 117 10.46 2.96 9.45
C LYS A 117 10.12 3.56 8.09
N ALA A 118 11.00 3.43 7.10
CA ALA A 118 10.80 4.04 5.80
C ALA A 118 9.47 3.57 5.16
N ILE A 119 8.51 4.47 5.07
CA ILE A 119 7.31 4.30 4.26
C ILE A 119 7.75 4.65 2.85
N LYS A 120 7.55 3.74 1.87
CA LYS A 120 7.89 4.00 0.47
C LYS A 120 7.41 5.40 0.10
N PRO A 121 8.28 6.35 -0.29
CA PRO A 121 7.79 7.62 -0.76
C PRO A 121 6.85 7.29 -1.92
N ARG A 122 5.61 7.76 -1.85
CA ARG A 122 4.73 7.76 -3.02
C ARG A 122 5.52 8.54 -4.06
N SER A 123 6.06 7.85 -5.07
CA SER A 123 6.79 8.51 -6.15
C SER A 123 5.89 9.63 -6.64
N LYS A 124 6.31 10.88 -6.47
CA LYS A 124 5.65 12.02 -7.11
C LYS A 124 5.70 11.69 -8.60
N SER A 125 4.54 11.48 -9.21
CA SER A 125 4.42 11.58 -10.66
C SER A 125 5.02 12.95 -11.02
N ARG A 126 6.09 12.94 -11.82
CA ARG A 126 6.54 14.17 -12.49
C ARG A 126 5.41 14.51 -13.45
N ASP A 127 4.72 15.61 -13.17
CA ASP A 127 3.84 16.28 -14.12
C ASP A 127 4.64 16.73 -15.35
#